data_AF-A0A2S6FJ89-F1
#
_entry.id   AF-A0A2S6FJ89-F1
#
_cell.length_a   1.000
_cell.length_b   1.000
_cell.length_c   1.000
_cell.angle_alpha   90.00
_cell.angle_beta   90.00
_cell.angle_gamma   90.00
#
_symmetry.space_group_name_H-M   'P 1'
#
loop_
_entity.id
_entity.type
_entity.pdbx_description
1 polymer ?
#
loop_
_entity_poly.entity_id
_entity_poly.type
_entity_poly.pdbx_seq_one_letter_code
_entity_poly.pdbx_strand_id
1 'polypeptide(L)'
;MLAQAKNEILGCGDFLPVNRLAQHLSVPAEILTPALVEWGVGNRIFSIEHQGCSLFPCYAFSTQAGLSPYPELKEIISILSPTKGSWSMAFWFFSPNGMLGGKRPRDLVSTDAVHVILAAQDEVDGIIHG
;
A
#
# COMPACT_ATOMS: atom_id res chain seq x y z
N MET A 1 -22.01 0.25 -0.29
CA MET A 1 -20.81 1.04 0.10
C MET A 1 -19.50 0.31 -0.19
N LEU A 2 -19.25 -0.90 0.34
CA LEU A 2 -17.98 -1.64 0.10
C LEU A 2 -17.64 -1.89 -1.38
N ALA A 3 -18.61 -2.24 -2.23
CA ALA A 3 -18.36 -2.46 -3.65
C ALA A 3 -17.94 -1.19 -4.41
N GLN A 4 -18.44 -0.04 -3.97
CA GLN A 4 -18.13 1.26 -4.60
C GLN A 4 -16.70 1.71 -4.24
N ALA A 5 -16.33 1.59 -2.97
CA ALA A 5 -14.97 1.84 -2.50
C ALA A 5 -13.93 0.96 -3.21
N LYS A 6 -14.23 -0.33 -3.43
CA LYS A 6 -13.34 -1.22 -4.20
C LYS A 6 -13.16 -0.74 -5.63
N ASN A 7 -14.25 -0.35 -6.30
CA ASN A 7 -14.18 0.18 -7.67
C ASN A 7 -13.42 1.52 -7.74
N GLU A 8 -13.50 2.37 -6.73
CA GLU A 8 -12.74 3.62 -6.67
C GLU A 8 -11.23 3.37 -6.52
N ILE A 9 -10.84 2.44 -5.63
CA ILE A 9 -9.43 2.04 -5.47
C ILE A 9 -8.88 1.45 -6.77
N LEU A 10 -9.64 0.58 -7.43
CA LEU A 10 -9.26 -0.02 -8.71
C LEU A 10 -9.23 1.01 -9.84
N GLY A 11 -10.17 1.95 -9.84
CA GLY A 11 -10.29 3.02 -10.83
C GLY A 11 -9.21 4.10 -10.68
N CYS A 12 -8.58 4.23 -9.51
CA CYS A 12 -7.51 5.18 -9.26
C CYS A 12 -6.23 4.83 -10.05
N GLY A 13 -6.06 3.58 -10.48
CA GLY A 13 -4.88 3.13 -11.23
C GLY A 13 -3.63 2.94 -10.37
N ASP A 14 -3.73 3.09 -9.05
CA ASP A 14 -2.62 2.92 -8.11
C ASP A 14 -2.23 1.46 -7.92
N PHE A 15 -3.20 0.55 -8.06
CA PHE A 15 -2.99 -0.89 -7.88
C PHE A 15 -2.82 -1.54 -9.25
N LEU A 16 -1.60 -1.98 -9.51
CA LEU A 16 -1.20 -2.52 -10.80
C LEU A 16 -0.86 -4.00 -10.70
N PRO A 17 -1.25 -4.83 -11.69
CA PRO A 17 -0.73 -6.18 -11.81
C PRO A 17 0.78 -6.16 -12.07
N VAL A 18 1.48 -7.26 -11.75
CA VAL A 18 2.95 -7.35 -11.82
C VAL A 18 3.51 -6.93 -13.19
N ASN A 19 2.82 -7.23 -14.28
CA ASN A 19 3.23 -6.83 -15.63
C ASN A 19 3.24 -5.31 -15.85
N ARG A 20 2.23 -4.61 -15.33
CA ARG A 20 2.12 -3.14 -15.38
C ARG A 20 3.08 -2.47 -14.41
N LEU A 21 3.24 -3.05 -13.22
CA LEU A 21 4.21 -2.56 -12.24
C LEU A 21 5.65 -2.69 -12.77
N ALA A 22 5.97 -3.82 -13.38
CA ALA A 22 7.27 -4.06 -14.04
C ALA A 22 7.53 -3.04 -15.15
N GLN A 23 6.54 -2.75 -16.00
CA GLN A 23 6.62 -1.67 -16.99
C GLN A 23 6.86 -0.29 -16.35
N HIS A 24 6.15 0.01 -15.25
CA HIS A 24 6.29 1.28 -14.54
C HIS A 24 7.69 1.46 -13.95
N LEU A 25 8.25 0.40 -13.38
CA LEU A 25 9.60 0.36 -12.83
C LEU A 25 10.69 0.15 -13.89
N SER A 26 10.30 0.04 -15.18
CA SER A 26 11.20 -0.26 -16.30
C SER A 26 12.08 -1.50 -16.07
N VAL A 27 11.51 -2.56 -15.49
CA VAL A 27 12.19 -3.84 -15.25
C VAL A 27 11.43 -5.04 -15.81
N PRO A 28 12.11 -6.17 -16.06
CA PRO A 28 11.45 -7.42 -16.42
C PRO A 28 10.56 -7.96 -15.29
N ALA A 29 9.34 -8.38 -15.62
CA ALA A 29 8.42 -8.99 -14.67
C ALA A 29 8.98 -10.28 -14.02
N GLU A 30 9.83 -11.00 -14.74
CA GLU A 30 10.53 -12.21 -14.27
C GLU A 30 11.45 -11.93 -13.07
N ILE A 31 12.03 -10.73 -13.01
CA ILE A 31 12.88 -10.28 -11.89
C ILE A 31 12.00 -9.74 -10.75
N LEU A 32 10.95 -9.00 -11.11
CA LEU A 32 10.06 -8.36 -10.12
C LEU A 32 9.19 -9.37 -9.37
N THR A 33 8.71 -10.43 -10.03
CA THR A 33 7.80 -11.42 -9.44
C THR A 33 8.36 -12.08 -8.17
N PRO A 34 9.55 -12.70 -8.19
CA PRO A 34 10.12 -13.28 -6.97
C PRO A 34 10.41 -12.22 -5.90
N ALA A 35 10.82 -11.01 -6.29
CA ALA A 35 11.06 -9.92 -5.36
C ALA A 35 9.79 -9.46 -4.62
N LEU A 36 8.65 -9.35 -5.34
CA LEU A 36 7.35 -9.03 -4.74
C LEU A 36 6.91 -10.08 -3.73
N VAL A 37 7.15 -11.37 -4.01
CA VAL A 37 6.84 -12.46 -3.08
C VAL A 37 7.68 -12.32 -1.81
N GLU A 38 8.99 -12.10 -1.95
CA GLU A 38 9.89 -11.88 -0.81
C GLU A 38 9.48 -10.66 0.03
N TRP A 39 9.16 -9.54 -0.62
CA TRP A 39 8.71 -8.33 0.06
C TRP A 39 7.36 -8.50 0.73
N GLY A 40 6.44 -9.28 0.14
CA GLY A 40 5.16 -9.63 0.74
C GLY A 40 5.34 -10.42 2.03
N VAL A 41 6.24 -11.40 2.05
CA VAL A 41 6.58 -12.16 3.27
C VAL A 41 7.22 -11.26 4.33
N GLY A 42 8.03 -10.28 3.90
CA GLY A 42 8.70 -9.32 4.78
C GLY A 42 7.85 -8.13 5.24
N ASN A 43 6.54 -8.11 4.97
CA ASN A 43 5.64 -6.95 5.17
C ASN A 43 6.13 -5.64 4.53
N ARG A 44 7.03 -5.71 3.54
CA ARG A 44 7.57 -4.52 2.85
C ARG A 44 6.59 -3.98 1.80
N ILE A 45 5.71 -4.84 1.30
CA ILE A 45 4.63 -4.50 0.39
C ILE A 45 3.43 -5.39 0.70
N PHE A 46 2.23 -4.94 0.34
CA PHE A 46 1.03 -5.75 0.37
C PHE A 46 0.44 -5.87 -1.03
N SER A 47 -0.33 -6.92 -1.26
CA SER A 47 -1.10 -7.10 -2.49
C SER A 47 -2.58 -7.25 -2.17
N ILE A 48 -3.42 -6.75 -3.07
CA ILE A 48 -4.86 -6.98 -3.02
C ILE A 48 -5.23 -8.00 -4.08
N GLU A 49 -6.03 -9.00 -3.71
CA GLU A 49 -6.60 -9.91 -4.69
C GLU A 49 -7.87 -9.33 -5.29
N HIS A 50 -7.89 -9.20 -6.61
CA HIS A 50 -9.06 -8.79 -7.37
C HIS A 50 -9.23 -9.71 -8.59
N GLN A 51 -10.39 -10.38 -8.68
CA GLN A 51 -10.72 -11.29 -9.79
C GLN A 51 -9.65 -12.36 -10.08
N GLY A 52 -9.02 -12.90 -9.03
CA GLY A 52 -7.96 -13.91 -9.16
C GLY A 52 -6.60 -13.36 -9.60
N CYS A 53 -6.44 -12.04 -9.63
CA CYS A 53 -5.18 -11.35 -9.90
C CYS A 53 -4.72 -10.59 -8.66
N SER A 54 -3.45 -10.76 -8.29
CA SER A 54 -2.80 -9.94 -7.26
C SER A 54 -2.37 -8.60 -7.85
N LEU A 55 -2.89 -7.52 -7.28
CA LEU A 55 -2.55 -6.16 -7.64
C LEU A 55 -1.66 -5.55 -6.55
N PHE A 56 -0.65 -4.81 -6.97
CA PHE A 56 0.36 -4.22 -6.11
C PHE A 56 0.33 -2.70 -6.19
N PRO A 57 0.51 -1.99 -5.07
CA PRO A 57 0.53 -0.53 -5.06
C PRO A 57 1.77 0.02 -5.78
N CYS A 58 1.59 0.82 -6.83
CA CYS A 58 2.70 1.44 -7.56
C CYS A 58 3.38 2.55 -6.75
N TYR A 59 2.63 3.25 -5.90
CA TYR A 59 3.13 4.29 -4.99
C TYR A 59 4.05 3.75 -3.89
N ALA A 60 4.13 2.43 -3.71
CA ALA A 60 5.05 1.81 -2.76
C ALA A 60 6.52 1.92 -3.21
N PHE A 61 6.76 2.26 -4.48
CA PHE A 61 8.08 2.33 -5.08
C PHE A 61 8.47 3.78 -5.36
N SER A 62 9.74 4.10 -5.11
CA SER A 62 10.31 5.38 -5.52
C SER A 62 10.58 5.38 -7.02
N THR A 63 10.40 6.53 -7.66
CA THR A 63 10.85 6.77 -9.04
C THR A 63 12.38 6.88 -9.15
N GLN A 64 13.11 6.88 -8.02
CA GLN A 64 14.57 6.88 -8.00
C GLN A 64 15.12 5.46 -8.18
N ALA A 65 16.26 5.37 -8.87
CA ALA A 65 16.93 4.14 -9.28
C ALA A 65 17.11 3.13 -8.11
N GLY A 66 16.15 2.23 -7.97
CA GLY A 66 16.15 1.19 -6.96
C GLY A 66 14.86 0.40 -7.06
N LEU A 67 14.97 -0.89 -7.33
CA LEU A 67 13.83 -1.81 -7.36
C LEU A 67 13.37 -2.16 -5.94
N SER A 68 13.30 -1.21 -5.00
CA SER A 68 12.93 -1.49 -3.61
C SER A 68 11.73 -0.64 -3.21
N PRO A 69 10.75 -1.21 -2.49
CA PRO A 69 9.71 -0.42 -1.86
C PRO A 69 10.31 0.46 -0.76
N TYR A 70 9.58 1.52 -0.39
CA TYR A 70 9.93 2.42 0.71
C TYR A 70 10.11 1.63 2.02
N PRO A 71 11.25 1.77 2.72
CA PRO A 71 11.46 1.08 3.99
C PRO A 71 10.42 1.46 5.05
N GLU A 72 9.91 2.69 5.00
CA GLU A 72 8.89 3.21 5.92
C GLU A 72 7.53 2.53 5.71
N LEU A 73 7.23 2.09 4.48
CA LEU A 73 6.01 1.35 4.18
C LEU A 73 5.96 0.03 4.97
N LYS A 74 7.13 -0.59 5.21
CA LYS A 74 7.22 -1.82 6.00
C LYS A 74 6.64 -1.64 7.39
N GLU A 75 6.98 -0.53 8.05
CA GLU A 75 6.52 -0.25 9.41
C GLU A 75 5.01 -0.03 9.44
N ILE A 76 4.49 0.76 8.49
CA ILE A 76 3.05 1.02 8.34
C ILE A 76 2.26 -0.28 8.12
N ILE A 77 2.73 -1.15 7.22
CA ILE A 77 2.10 -2.45 6.94
C ILE A 77 2.17 -3.34 8.18
N SER A 78 3.29 -3.37 8.89
CA SER A 78 3.44 -4.17 10.11
C SER A 78 2.49 -3.72 11.22
N ILE A 79 2.21 -2.43 11.34
CA ILE A 79 1.24 -1.87 12.30
C ILE A 79 -0.19 -2.23 11.89
N LEU A 80 -0.55 -2.06 10.61
CA LEU A 80 -1.92 -2.25 10.13
C LEU A 80 -2.31 -3.71 9.89
N SER A 81 -1.38 -4.57 9.48
CA SER A 81 -1.65 -5.97 9.10
C SER A 81 -2.35 -6.84 10.16
N PRO A 82 -2.14 -6.66 11.49
CA PRO A 82 -2.84 -7.45 12.51
C PRO A 82 -4.33 -7.10 12.63
N THR A 83 -4.71 -5.87 12.27
CA THR A 83 -6.09 -5.37 12.43
C THR A 83 -6.82 -5.19 11.09
N LYS A 84 -6.08 -5.01 9.99
CA LYS A 84 -6.62 -4.75 8.65
C LYS A 84 -6.05 -5.75 7.64
N GLY A 85 -6.97 -6.47 6.98
CA GLY A 85 -6.63 -7.24 5.77
C GLY A 85 -6.27 -6.33 4.59
N SER A 86 -5.73 -6.89 3.51
CA SER A 86 -5.18 -6.13 2.38
C SER A 86 -6.15 -5.11 1.76
N TRP A 87 -7.43 -5.45 1.62
CA TRP A 87 -8.44 -4.53 1.10
C TRP A 87 -8.75 -3.37 2.06
N SER A 88 -8.83 -3.64 3.35
CA SER A 88 -9.05 -2.60 4.38
C SER A 88 -7.83 -1.68 4.48
N MET A 89 -6.62 -2.22 4.33
CA MET A 89 -5.38 -1.45 4.27
C MET A 89 -5.35 -0.57 3.02
N ALA A 90 -5.67 -1.12 1.84
CA ALA A 90 -5.79 -0.33 0.60
C ALA A 90 -6.79 0.82 0.75
N PHE A 91 -7.93 0.56 1.39
CA PHE A 91 -8.93 1.59 1.67
C PHE A 91 -8.40 2.68 2.62
N TRP A 92 -7.64 2.30 3.65
CA TRP A 92 -7.01 3.26 4.57
C TRP A 92 -6.00 4.16 3.85
N PHE A 93 -5.17 3.61 2.96
CA PHE A 93 -4.22 4.38 2.15
C PHE A 93 -4.91 5.33 1.14
N PHE A 94 -6.06 4.92 0.63
CA PHE A 94 -6.86 5.71 -0.32
C PHE A 94 -7.68 6.80 0.35
N SER A 95 -8.15 6.55 1.58
CA SER A 95 -9.05 7.45 2.29
C SER A 95 -8.31 8.66 2.87
N PRO A 96 -8.95 9.85 2.89
CA PRO A 96 -8.46 10.99 3.66
C PRO A 96 -8.34 10.61 5.15
N ASN A 97 -7.17 10.82 5.74
CA ASN A 97 -6.95 10.57 7.16
C ASN A 97 -7.03 11.90 7.93
N GLY A 98 -7.88 11.95 8.97
CA GLY A 98 -8.08 13.14 9.79
C GLY A 98 -6.81 13.57 10.54
N MET A 99 -6.00 12.60 10.98
CA MET A 99 -4.73 12.84 11.67
C MET A 99 -3.67 13.44 10.73
N LEU A 100 -3.79 13.20 9.42
CA LEU A 100 -2.96 13.79 8.37
C LEU A 100 -3.53 15.11 7.82
N GLY A 101 -4.47 15.73 8.53
CA GLY A 101 -5.13 16.97 8.11
C GLY A 101 -6.03 16.78 6.88
N GLY A 102 -6.62 15.59 6.69
CA GLY A 102 -7.47 15.26 5.55
C GLY A 102 -6.69 14.86 4.30
N LYS A 103 -5.37 14.66 4.40
CA LYS A 103 -4.55 14.12 3.30
C LYS A 103 -4.60 12.60 3.27
N ARG A 104 -4.29 12.02 2.11
CA ARG A 104 -4.25 10.57 1.93
C ARG A 104 -2.88 10.03 2.36
N PRO A 105 -2.83 8.95 3.16
CA PRO A 105 -1.56 8.33 3.56
C PRO A 105 -0.64 7.97 2.38
N ARG A 106 -1.20 7.53 1.25
CA ARG A 106 -0.44 7.18 0.03
C ARG A 106 0.35 8.36 -0.55
N ASP A 107 -0.15 9.58 -0.42
CA ASP A 107 0.49 10.77 -1.00
C ASP A 107 1.59 11.30 -0.06
N LEU A 108 1.50 10.96 1.23
CA LEU A 108 2.45 11.35 2.26
C LEU A 108 3.53 10.29 2.52
N VAL A 109 3.36 9.04 2.10
CA VAL A 109 4.39 8.00 2.34
C VAL A 109 5.75 8.35 1.73
N SER A 110 5.79 9.11 0.62
CA SER A 110 7.01 9.52 -0.07
C SER A 110 7.61 10.83 0.46
N THR A 111 6.82 11.64 1.15
CA THR A 111 7.22 13.00 1.60
C THR A 111 7.30 13.14 3.11
N ASP A 112 6.46 12.42 3.83
CA ASP A 112 6.24 12.51 5.28
C ASP A 112 5.74 11.19 5.86
N ALA A 113 6.56 10.15 5.73
CA ALA A 113 6.21 8.82 6.21
C ALA A 113 6.05 8.74 7.74
N VAL A 114 6.71 9.63 8.49
CA VAL A 114 6.65 9.65 9.97
C VAL A 114 5.23 9.94 10.45
N HIS A 115 4.57 10.95 9.89
CA HIS A 115 3.17 11.23 10.25
C HIS A 115 2.24 10.10 9.81
N VAL A 116 2.52 9.43 8.69
CA VAL A 116 1.74 8.28 8.24
C VAL A 116 1.86 7.10 9.22
N ILE A 117 3.05 6.84 9.75
CA ILE A 117 3.27 5.80 10.78
C ILE A 117 2.48 6.14 12.05
N LEU A 118 2.51 7.39 12.51
CA LEU A 118 1.73 7.82 13.68
C LEU A 118 0.22 7.64 13.44
N ALA A 119 -0.27 8.00 12.25
CA ALA A 119 -1.66 7.80 11.87
C ALA A 119 -2.05 6.32 11.81
N ALA A 120 -1.13 5.44 11.40
CA ALA A 120 -1.37 4.00 11.41
C ALA A 120 -1.47 3.45 12.83
N GLN A 121 -0.64 3.95 13.75
CA GLN A 121 -0.69 3.56 15.16
C GLN A 121 -2.00 4.01 15.82
N ASP A 122 -2.40 5.27 15.61
CA ASP A 122 -3.66 5.82 16.14
C ASP A 122 -4.88 5.06 15.62
N GLU A 123 -4.89 4.68 14.35
CA GLU A 123 -5.94 3.85 13.76
C GLU A 123 -6.06 2.49 14.45
N VAL A 124 -4.93 1.84 14.77
CA VAL A 124 -4.92 0.54 15.46
C VAL A 124 -5.36 0.70 16.92
N ASP A 125 -4.85 1.72 17.61
CA ASP A 125 -5.22 2.00 19.00
C ASP A 125 -6.71 2.36 19.10
N GLY A 126 -7.24 3.14 18.16
CA GLY A 126 -8.65 3.51 18.09
C GLY A 126 -9.58 2.31 17.83
N ILE A 127 -9.14 1.30 17.08
CA ILE A 127 -9.88 0.04 16.90
C ILE A 127 -9.91 -0.78 18.19
N ILE A 128 -8.83 -0.76 18.98
CA ILE A 128 -8.71 -1.55 20.21
C ILE A 128 -9.57 -0.96 21.34
N HIS A 129 -9.81 0.36 21.35
CA HIS A 129 -10.59 1.04 22.38
C HIS A 129 -12.07 1.29 21.97
N GLY A 130 -12.51 0.73 20.84
CA GLY A 130 -13.87 0.89 20.27
C GLY A 130 -14.82 -0.27 20.53
#